data_AF-A0A931KNI6-F1
#
_entry.id   AF-A0A931KNI6-F1
#
_cell.length_a   1.000
_cell.length_b   1.000
_cell.length_c   1.000
_cell.angle_alpha   90.00
_cell.angle_beta   90.00
_cell.angle_gamma   90.00
#
_symmetry.space_group_name_H-M   'P 1'
#
loop_
_entity.id
_entity.type
_entity.pdbx_description
1 polymer ?
#
loop_
_entity_poly.entity_id
_entity_poly.type
_entity_poly.pdbx_seq_one_letter_code
_entity_poly.pdbx_strand_id
1 'polypeptide(L)'
;MFDKLKRKWGVGALQLTIIICTFAIGGSLTGYAGKKIMNLVDIEQDWLWGILYIILITLLWPVAVLLVSIPLGQFSFFYRYIRKIGAKMGILNTDNQDTIA
;
A
#
# COMPACT_ATOMS: atom_id res chain seq x y z
N MET A 1 11.42 -17.85 10.60
CA MET A 1 11.41 -16.57 9.84
C MET A 1 10.15 -15.75 10.13
N PHE A 2 8.96 -16.35 9.99
CA PHE A 2 7.68 -15.70 10.29
C PHE A 2 7.59 -15.13 11.71
N ASP A 3 8.18 -15.77 12.73
CA ASP A 3 8.14 -15.26 14.11
C ASP A 3 8.88 -13.93 14.30
N LYS A 4 9.93 -13.67 13.49
CA LYS A 4 10.61 -12.37 13.49
C LYS A 4 9.71 -11.28 12.92
N LEU A 5 8.92 -11.59 11.88
CA LEU A 5 7.95 -10.65 11.30
C LEU A 5 6.78 -10.41 12.25
N LYS A 6 6.21 -11.47 12.86
CA LYS A 6 5.15 -11.35 13.88
C LYS A 6 5.59 -10.43 15.02
N ARG A 7 6.79 -10.62 15.58
CA ARG A 7 7.32 -9.76 16.66
C ARG A 7 7.61 -8.34 16.20
N LYS A 8 8.14 -8.13 14.99
CA LYS A 8 8.44 -6.79 14.46
C LYS A 8 7.18 -5.97 14.20
N TRP A 9 6.09 -6.62 13.79
CA TRP A 9 4.84 -5.97 13.40
C TRP A 9 3.76 -6.06 14.50
N GLY A 10 3.99 -6.85 15.55
CA GLY A 10 3.05 -7.02 16.67
C GLY A 10 1.78 -7.78 16.29
N VAL A 11 1.82 -8.62 15.26
CA VAL A 11 0.63 -9.28 14.68
C VAL A 11 0.62 -10.78 14.94
N GLY A 12 -0.58 -11.33 15.15
CA GLY A 12 -0.79 -12.79 15.29
C GLY A 12 -0.51 -13.56 14.00
N ALA A 13 -0.45 -14.89 14.07
CA ALA A 13 -0.19 -15.74 12.90
C ALA A 13 -1.27 -15.59 11.81
N LEU A 14 -2.55 -15.59 12.19
CA LEU A 14 -3.68 -15.38 11.27
C LEU A 14 -3.63 -14.00 10.61
N GLN A 15 -3.32 -12.98 11.42
CA GLN A 15 -3.22 -11.61 10.95
C GLN A 15 -2.08 -11.43 9.95
N LEU A 16 -0.91 -12.05 10.19
CA LEU A 16 0.20 -12.05 9.25
C LEU A 16 -0.19 -12.70 7.91
N THR A 17 -0.87 -13.85 7.95
CA THR A 17 -1.36 -14.52 6.73
C THR A 17 -2.29 -13.61 5.95
N ILE A 18 -3.25 -12.97 6.62
CA ILE A 18 -4.18 -12.03 5.97
C ILE A 18 -3.41 -10.85 5.37
N ILE A 19 -2.44 -10.28 6.08
CA ILE A 19 -1.61 -9.17 5.59
C ILE A 19 -0.88 -9.56 4.30
N ILE A 20 -0.27 -10.75 4.27
CA ILE A 20 0.43 -11.25 3.07
C ILE A 20 -0.57 -11.46 1.93
N CYS A 21 -1.77 -12.00 2.20
CA CYS A 21 -2.83 -12.11 1.21
C CYS A 21 -3.29 -10.74 0.68
N THR A 22 -3.48 -9.74 1.56
CA THR A 22 -3.82 -8.37 1.17
C THR A 22 -2.74 -7.77 0.28
N PHE A 23 -1.46 -7.99 0.58
CA PHE A 23 -0.36 -7.51 -0.25
C PHE A 23 -0.32 -8.19 -1.62
N ALA A 24 -0.57 -9.51 -1.68
CA ALA A 24 -0.64 -10.23 -2.95
C ALA A 24 -1.79 -9.72 -3.82
N ILE A 25 -3.00 -9.64 -3.26
CA ILE A 25 -4.19 -9.17 -3.97
C ILE A 25 -4.06 -7.70 -4.34
N GLY A 26 -3.66 -6.83 -3.40
CA GLY A 26 -3.46 -5.40 -3.63
C GLY A 26 -2.37 -5.13 -4.66
N GLY A 27 -1.25 -5.88 -4.63
CA GLY A 27 -0.19 -5.81 -5.63
C GLY A 27 -0.67 -6.18 -7.03
N SER A 28 -1.37 -7.32 -7.17
CA SER A 28 -1.95 -7.74 -8.45
C SER A 28 -2.99 -6.75 -8.96
N LEU A 29 -3.85 -6.22 -8.10
CA LEU A 29 -4.88 -5.24 -8.45
C LEU A 29 -4.25 -3.93 -8.94
N THR A 30 -3.19 -3.47 -8.27
CA THR A 30 -2.47 -2.24 -8.66
C THR A 30 -1.82 -2.38 -10.02
N GLY A 31 -1.15 -3.51 -10.28
CA GLY A 31 -0.54 -3.77 -11.60
C GLY A 31 -1.58 -3.83 -12.72
N TYR A 32 -2.71 -4.49 -12.47
CA TYR A 32 -3.81 -4.54 -13.43
C TYR A 32 -4.42 -3.16 -13.68
N ALA A 33 -4.70 -2.39 -12.62
CA ALA A 33 -5.25 -1.04 -12.73
C ALA A 33 -4.27 -0.08 -13.43
N GLY A 34 -2.98 -0.12 -13.08
CA GLY A 34 -1.94 0.69 -13.70
C GLY A 34 -1.82 0.40 -15.20
N LYS A 35 -1.85 -0.86 -15.59
CA LYS A 35 -1.82 -1.25 -17.01
C LYS A 35 -3.10 -0.80 -17.74
N LYS A 36 -4.26 -0.91 -17.08
CA LYS A 36 -5.54 -0.44 -17.64
C LYS A 36 -5.56 1.06 -17.86
N ILE A 37 -5.05 1.84 -16.91
CA ILE A 37 -4.90 3.31 -17.02
C ILE A 37 -3.91 3.63 -18.15
N MET A 38 -2.75 2.97 -18.19
CA MET A 38 -1.78 3.16 -19.26
C MET A 38 -2.26 2.78 -20.65
N ASN A 39 -3.19 1.84 -20.78
CA ASN A 39 -3.81 1.51 -22.07
C ASN A 39 -4.92 2.49 -22.46
N LEU A 40 -5.48 3.25 -21.50
CA LEU A 40 -6.49 4.28 -21.75
C LEU A 40 -5.86 5.60 -22.16
N VAL A 41 -4.69 5.91 -21.59
CA VAL A 41 -3.87 7.04 -22.03
C VAL A 41 -2.97 6.50 -23.13
N ASP A 42 -3.37 6.66 -24.39
CA ASP A 42 -2.68 6.18 -25.60
C ASP A 42 -1.32 6.91 -25.79
N ILE A 43 -0.43 6.77 -24.80
CA ILE A 43 0.91 7.35 -24.78
C ILE A 43 1.82 6.41 -25.55
N GLU A 44 2.52 6.94 -26.54
CA GLU A 44 3.54 6.21 -27.30
C GLU A 44 4.51 5.49 -26.34
N GLN A 45 4.83 4.23 -26.67
CA GLN A 45 5.69 3.35 -25.86
C GLN A 45 7.14 3.83 -25.85
N ASP A 46 7.38 4.91 -25.14
CA ASP A 46 8.70 5.50 -24.92
C ASP A 46 9.19 5.21 -23.50
N TRP A 47 10.45 5.55 -23.21
CA TRP A 47 11.01 5.41 -21.86
C TRP A 47 10.18 6.16 -20.78
N LEU A 48 9.49 7.23 -21.18
CA LEU A 48 8.55 7.98 -20.36
C LEU A 48 7.35 7.14 -19.91
N TRP A 49 6.86 6.23 -20.75
CA TRP A 49 5.75 5.33 -20.42
C TRP A 49 6.12 4.44 -19.22
N GLY A 50 7.34 3.90 -19.22
CA GLY A 50 7.84 3.07 -18.13
C GLY A 50 7.98 3.83 -16.81
N ILE A 51 8.51 5.06 -16.85
CA ILE A 51 8.64 5.90 -15.65
C ILE A 51 7.28 6.28 -15.09
N LEU A 52 6.38 6.73 -15.96
CA LEU A 52 5.05 7.13 -15.57
C LEU A 52 4.27 5.93 -14.99
N TYR A 53 4.44 4.74 -15.56
CA TYR A 53 3.87 3.50 -15.03
C TYR A 53 4.37 3.16 -13.63
N ILE A 54 5.69 3.27 -13.39
CA ILE A 54 6.27 3.03 -12.06
C ILE A 54 5.74 4.03 -11.03
N ILE A 55 5.72 5.32 -11.37
CA ILE A 55 5.20 6.37 -10.49
C ILE A 55 3.71 6.12 -10.19
N LEU A 56 2.92 5.82 -11.22
CA LEU A 56 1.50 5.55 -11.10
C LEU A 56 1.23 4.35 -10.18
N ILE A 57 1.90 3.21 -10.40
CA ILE A 57 1.75 2.02 -9.55
C ILE A 57 2.18 2.31 -8.12
N THR A 58 3.28 3.04 -7.93
CA THR A 58 3.77 3.38 -6.59
C THR A 58 2.75 4.19 -5.81
N LEU A 59 2.05 5.12 -6.47
CA LEU A 59 1.01 5.94 -5.86
C LEU A 59 -0.31 5.17 -5.68
N LEU A 60 -0.66 4.29 -6.62
CA LEU A 60 -1.91 3.54 -6.63
C LEU A 60 -1.88 2.34 -5.67
N TRP A 61 -0.70 1.79 -5.41
CA TRP A 61 -0.48 0.66 -4.51
C TRP A 61 -1.03 0.85 -3.09
N PRO A 62 -0.70 1.93 -2.34
CA PRO A 62 -1.24 2.13 -1.00
C PRO A 62 -2.78 2.24 -1.01
N VAL A 63 -3.37 2.81 -2.06
CA VAL A 63 -4.83 2.89 -2.22
C VAL A 63 -5.43 1.51 -2.43
N ALA A 64 -4.86 0.71 -3.35
CA ALA A 64 -5.33 -0.64 -3.64
C ALA A 64 -5.21 -1.57 -2.44
N VAL A 65 -4.07 -1.55 -1.73
CA VAL A 65 -3.86 -2.34 -0.50
C VAL A 65 -4.86 -1.93 0.58
N LEU A 66 -5.14 -0.63 0.72
CA LEU A 66 -6.13 -0.14 1.67
C LEU A 66 -7.55 -0.61 1.31
N LEU A 67 -7.95 -0.55 0.04
CA LEU A 67 -9.25 -1.05 -0.43
C LEU A 67 -9.42 -2.55 -0.17
N VAL A 68 -8.40 -3.36 -0.48
CA VAL A 68 -8.44 -4.81 -0.22
C VAL A 68 -8.46 -5.13 1.27
N SER A 69 -7.90 -4.26 2.12
CA SER A 69 -7.91 -4.45 3.58
C SER A 69 -9.28 -4.23 4.24
N ILE A 70 -10.23 -3.59 3.54
CA ILE A 70 -11.61 -3.34 4.02
C ILE A 70 -12.38 -4.66 4.22
N PRO A 71 -12.57 -5.52 3.20
CA PRO A 71 -13.28 -6.79 3.37
C PRO A 71 -12.53 -7.78 4.27
N LEU A 72 -11.21 -7.61 4.44
CA LEU A 72 -10.37 -8.48 5.27
C LEU A 72 -10.32 -8.06 6.76
N GLY A 73 -10.98 -6.95 7.14
CA GLY A 73 -11.03 -6.48 8.53
C GLY A 73 -9.69 -5.99 9.09
N GLN A 74 -8.66 -5.81 8.25
CA GLN A 74 -7.31 -5.38 8.64
C GLN A 74 -7.04 -3.89 8.35
N PHE A 75 -8.09 -3.11 8.05
CA PHE A 75 -7.99 -1.71 7.66
C PHE A 75 -7.20 -0.85 8.66
N SER A 76 -7.45 -0.96 9.97
CA SER A 76 -6.75 -0.17 10.99
C SER A 76 -5.23 -0.41 11.00
N PHE A 77 -4.80 -1.66 10.73
CA PHE A 77 -3.39 -2.01 10.63
C PHE A 77 -2.73 -1.35 9.41
N PHE A 78 -3.34 -1.51 8.23
CA PHE A 78 -2.81 -0.94 6.99
C PHE A 78 -2.87 0.59 6.97
N TYR A 79 -3.92 1.18 7.54
CA TYR A 79 -4.03 2.63 7.68
C TYR A 79 -2.91 3.19 8.56
N ARG A 80 -2.62 2.58 9.73
CA ARG A 80 -1.49 2.96 10.58
C ARG A 80 -0.15 2.77 9.86
N TYR A 81 0.00 1.69 9.10
CA TYR A 81 1.19 1.41 8.30
C TYR A 81 1.43 2.47 7.22
N ILE A 82 0.43 2.77 6.38
CA ILE A 82 0.52 3.79 5.32
C ILE A 82 0.77 5.16 5.92
N ARG A 83 0.07 5.53 7.01
CA ARG A 83 0.28 6.80 7.69
C ARG A 83 1.70 6.95 8.24
N LYS A 84 2.29 5.87 8.77
CA LYS A 84 3.68 5.85 9.23
C LYS A 84 4.68 6.03 8.09
N ILE A 85 4.38 5.49 6.91
CA ILE A 85 5.19 5.71 5.71
C ILE A 85 5.02 7.15 5.20
N GLY A 86 3.79 7.67 5.11
CA GLY A 86 3.52 9.04 4.69
C GLY A 86 4.14 10.10 5.59
N ALA A 87 4.17 9.86 6.91
CA ALA A 87 4.90 10.69 7.86
C ALA A 87 6.41 10.66 7.61
N LYS A 88 6.99 9.49 7.28
CA LYS A 88 8.42 9.37 6.91
C LYS A 88 8.75 10.02 5.57
N MET A 89 7.80 10.07 4.64
CA MET A 89 7.95 10.73 3.35
C MET A 89 7.73 12.25 3.42
N GLY A 90 7.41 12.81 4.60
CA GLY A 90 7.18 14.25 4.77
C GLY A 90 5.86 14.75 4.15
N ILE A 91 4.99 13.83 3.70
CA ILE A 91 3.69 14.15 3.09
C ILE A 91 2.64 14.47 4.17
N LEU A 92 2.85 13.96 5.39
CA LEU A 92 2.00 14.21 6.56
C LEU A 92 2.83 14.90 7.65
N ASN A 93 2.71 16.23 7.78
CA ASN A 93 3.16 16.95 8.96
C ASN A 93 2.34 16.46 10.16
N THR A 94 2.95 15.60 10.98
CA THR A 94 2.35 15.16 12.24
C THR A 94 2.72 16.17 13.31
N ASP A 95 2.10 17.36 13.25
CA ASP A 95 2.31 18.39 14.27
C ASP A 95 1.34 18.29 15.46
N ASN A 96 0.37 17.36 15.50
CA ASN A 96 -0.59 17.30 16.60
C ASN A 96 -1.21 15.91 16.86
N GLN A 97 -0.47 14.99 17.48
CA GLN A 97 -1.06 13.77 18.07
C GLN A 97 -0.47 13.33 19.43
N ASP A 98 0.41 14.12 20.06
CA ASP A 98 0.96 13.81 21.39
C ASP A 98 0.28 14.60 22.53
N THR A 99 -0.92 15.17 22.31
CA THR A 99 -1.60 15.98 23.36
C THR A 99 -2.79 15.29 24.03
N ILE A 100 -3.18 14.06 23.63
CA ILE A 100 -4.25 13.33 24.35
C ILE A 100 -3.94 11.84 24.42
N ALA A 101 -3.06 11.44 25.33
CA ALA A 101 -3.05 10.12 25.98
C ALA A 101 -2.29 10.20 27.31
#